data_AF-A0A354WCD1-F1
#
_entry.id   AF-A0A354WCD1-F1
#
_cell.length_a   1.000
_cell.length_b   1.000
_cell.length_c   1.000
_cell.angle_alpha   90.00
_cell.angle_beta   90.00
_cell.angle_gamma   90.00
#
_symmetry.space_group_name_H-M   'P 1'
#
loop_
_entity.id
_entity.type
_entity.pdbx_description
1 polymer ?
#
loop_
_entity_poly.entity_id
_entity_poly.type
_entity_poly.pdbx_seq_one_letter_code
_entity_poly.pdbx_strand_id
1 'polypeptide(L)'
;FLQYTSGSTGTPKGVIVTHQNVLHNSAIIYHAFGHHNNSQGLIWLPLFHDMGLIGGVIQPLYGQFPVTLMSPISLVQKPFRWLEAVSEYRATTSGGPNFAYDLVCRTATPEKLEKLDLSSWDVAFSGAEPVRWDTLKRFAEIFGPCGFKPQAFYPCYGMAETTLFISGGHKHLTPKVIWVDPVALEQNQVMKKEPGEAEEAVRASS
;
A
#
# COMPACT_ATOMS: atom_id res chain seq x y z
N PHE A 1 -5.36 -5.16 -21.82
CA PHE A 1 -5.55 -6.52 -21.26
C PHE A 1 -6.93 -6.60 -20.61
N LEU A 2 -7.36 -7.80 -20.19
CA LEU A 2 -8.56 -7.99 -19.38
C LEU A 2 -8.15 -8.22 -17.93
N GLN A 3 -8.58 -7.35 -17.03
CA GLN A 3 -8.42 -7.55 -15.58
C GLN A 3 -9.68 -8.18 -15.04
N TYR A 4 -9.59 -9.42 -14.55
CA TYR A 4 -10.72 -10.05 -13.88
C TYR A 4 -10.81 -9.55 -12.44
N THR A 5 -12.01 -9.16 -12.02
CA THR A 5 -12.31 -8.79 -10.64
C THR A 5 -13.15 -9.88 -9.97
N SER A 6 -12.95 -10.07 -8.67
CA SER A 6 -13.59 -11.12 -7.88
C SER A 6 -15.08 -10.90 -7.62
N GLY A 7 -15.65 -9.76 -8.05
CA GLY A 7 -17.08 -9.41 -8.04
C GLY A 7 -17.91 -10.08 -6.93
N SER A 8 -18.21 -9.37 -5.85
CA SER A 8 -18.64 -9.90 -4.54
C SER A 8 -19.80 -10.92 -4.48
N THR A 9 -20.53 -11.21 -5.57
CA THR A 9 -21.60 -12.24 -5.61
C THR A 9 -21.93 -12.79 -7.01
N GLY A 10 -21.04 -12.72 -8.03
CA GLY A 10 -21.44 -13.01 -9.42
C GLY A 10 -20.40 -13.60 -10.37
N THR A 11 -20.80 -13.73 -11.65
CA THR A 11 -19.94 -14.13 -12.77
C THR A 11 -18.74 -13.18 -12.89
N PRO A 12 -17.49 -13.67 -13.01
CA PRO A 12 -16.30 -12.82 -13.12
C PRO A 12 -16.45 -11.78 -14.22
N LYS A 13 -16.21 -10.50 -13.87
CA LYS A 13 -16.23 -9.39 -14.83
C LYS A 13 -14.81 -9.11 -15.30
N GLY A 14 -14.62 -9.05 -16.61
CA GLY A 14 -13.36 -8.66 -17.23
C GLY A 14 -13.37 -7.17 -17.55
N VAL A 15 -12.60 -6.37 -16.81
CA VAL A 15 -12.39 -4.96 -17.10
C VAL A 15 -11.47 -4.85 -18.32
N ILE A 16 -11.92 -4.14 -19.35
CA ILE A 16 -11.12 -3.83 -20.53
C ILE A 16 -10.18 -2.69 -20.20
N VAL A 17 -8.88 -2.98 -20.12
CA VAL A 17 -7.83 -1.99 -19.89
C VAL A 17 -7.07 -1.76 -21.18
N THR A 18 -7.25 -0.60 -21.81
CA THR A 18 -6.53 -0.23 -23.04
C THR A 18 -5.11 0.24 -22.74
N HIS A 19 -4.23 0.28 -23.75
CA HIS A 19 -2.89 0.85 -23.59
C HIS A 19 -2.90 2.30 -23.08
N GLN A 20 -3.84 3.12 -23.56
CA GLN A 20 -3.99 4.50 -23.11
C GLN A 20 -4.36 4.57 -21.62
N ASN A 21 -5.22 3.67 -21.13
CA ASN A 21 -5.57 3.62 -19.71
C ASN A 21 -4.34 3.29 -18.85
N VAL A 22 -3.55 2.30 -19.27
CA VAL A 22 -2.31 1.91 -18.60
C VAL A 22 -1.34 3.09 -18.52
N LEU A 23 -1.01 3.70 -19.67
CA LEU A 23 -0.04 4.80 -19.72
C LEU A 23 -0.50 6.00 -18.89
N HIS A 24 -1.79 6.33 -18.94
CA HIS A 24 -2.35 7.43 -18.17
C HIS A 24 -2.26 7.17 -16.65
N ASN A 25 -2.68 5.98 -16.20
CA ASN A 25 -2.65 5.64 -14.78
C ASN A 25 -1.21 5.52 -14.26
N SER A 26 -0.30 4.95 -15.06
CA SER A 26 1.14 4.89 -14.73
C SER A 26 1.78 6.27 -14.58
N ALA A 27 1.41 7.24 -15.43
CA ALA A 27 1.87 8.62 -15.29
C ALA A 27 1.41 9.23 -13.96
N ILE A 28 0.12 9.04 -13.60
CA ILE A 28 -0.42 9.53 -12.33
C ILE A 28 0.31 8.90 -11.15
N ILE A 29 0.48 7.57 -11.14
CA ILE A 29 1.21 6.86 -10.07
C ILE A 29 2.65 7.36 -9.97
N TYR A 30 3.32 7.56 -11.11
CA TYR A 30 4.72 8.00 -11.15
C TYR A 30 4.88 9.36 -10.46
N HIS A 31 4.00 10.31 -10.79
CA HIS A 31 3.99 11.62 -10.16
C HIS A 31 3.55 11.59 -8.69
N ALA A 32 2.47 10.86 -8.38
CA ALA A 32 1.89 10.80 -7.03
C ALA A 32 2.86 10.15 -6.02
N PHE A 33 3.54 9.07 -6.42
CA PHE A 33 4.52 8.39 -5.57
C PHE A 33 5.90 9.07 -5.64
N GLY A 34 6.06 10.07 -6.51
CA GLY A 34 7.33 10.73 -6.77
C GLY A 34 8.41 9.73 -7.14
N HIS A 35 8.09 8.77 -8.02
CA HIS A 35 9.07 7.84 -8.54
C HIS A 35 10.08 8.56 -9.45
N HIS A 36 11.27 8.00 -9.55
CA HIS A 36 12.38 8.50 -10.36
C HIS A 36 13.35 7.36 -10.70
N ASN A 37 14.34 7.63 -11.55
CA ASN A 37 15.28 6.60 -12.05
C ASN A 37 16.14 5.93 -10.95
N ASN A 38 16.17 6.48 -9.74
CA ASN A 38 16.86 5.86 -8.59
C ASN A 38 15.88 5.17 -7.62
N SER A 39 14.60 5.10 -7.96
CA SER A 39 13.63 4.31 -7.19
C SER A 39 13.99 2.83 -7.23
N GLN A 40 13.60 2.08 -6.21
CA GLN A 40 13.75 0.63 -6.16
C GLN A 40 12.44 0.02 -5.69
N GLY A 41 11.77 -0.70 -6.59
CA GLY A 41 10.52 -1.36 -6.30
C GLY A 41 10.73 -2.66 -5.55
N LEU A 42 9.86 -2.97 -4.62
CA LEU A 42 9.70 -4.32 -4.08
C LEU A 42 8.22 -4.66 -3.99
N ILE A 43 7.80 -5.68 -4.72
CA ILE A 43 6.39 -6.08 -4.80
C ILE A 43 6.25 -7.57 -4.56
N TRP A 44 5.41 -7.92 -3.60
CA TRP A 44 5.04 -9.28 -3.28
C TRP A 44 3.60 -9.63 -3.67
N LEU A 45 2.87 -8.65 -4.20
CA LEU A 45 1.47 -8.78 -4.54
C LEU A 45 1.30 -9.69 -5.77
N PRO A 46 0.22 -10.48 -5.85
CA PRO A 46 0.03 -11.39 -6.96
C PRO A 46 -0.08 -10.65 -8.29
N LEU A 47 0.67 -11.10 -9.30
CA LEU A 47 0.66 -10.48 -10.63
C LEU A 47 -0.65 -10.67 -11.41
N PHE A 48 -1.55 -11.53 -10.92
CA PHE A 48 -2.90 -11.67 -11.44
C PHE A 48 -3.87 -10.62 -10.85
N HIS A 49 -3.43 -9.85 -9.86
CA HIS A 49 -4.17 -8.72 -9.28
C HIS A 49 -3.63 -7.40 -9.84
N ASP A 50 -4.49 -6.38 -9.97
CA ASP A 50 -4.14 -5.09 -10.57
C ASP A 50 -2.94 -4.39 -9.90
N MET A 51 -2.89 -4.31 -8.57
CA MET A 51 -1.76 -3.76 -7.81
C MET A 51 -0.44 -4.50 -8.08
N GLY A 52 -0.48 -5.83 -8.23
CA GLY A 52 0.72 -6.62 -8.50
C GLY A 52 1.20 -6.44 -9.94
N LEU A 53 0.28 -6.47 -10.91
CA LEU A 53 0.61 -6.30 -12.33
C LEU A 53 1.05 -4.87 -12.64
N ILE A 54 0.20 -3.89 -12.33
CA ILE A 54 0.45 -2.49 -12.66
C ILE A 54 1.57 -1.94 -11.78
N GLY A 55 1.47 -2.12 -10.46
CA GLY A 55 2.48 -1.61 -9.53
C GLY A 55 3.83 -2.33 -9.61
N GLY A 56 3.83 -3.65 -9.82
CA GLY A 56 5.04 -4.47 -9.78
C GLY A 56 5.71 -4.77 -11.12
N VAL A 57 5.02 -4.63 -12.24
CA VAL A 57 5.61 -4.92 -13.57
C VAL A 57 5.55 -3.70 -14.46
N ILE A 58 4.36 -3.09 -14.63
CA ILE A 58 4.19 -1.99 -15.58
C ILE A 58 4.84 -0.71 -15.06
N GLN A 59 4.65 -0.37 -13.79
CA GLN A 59 5.15 0.88 -13.22
C GLN A 59 6.68 0.99 -13.22
N PRO A 60 7.45 -0.06 -12.87
CA PRO A 60 8.91 -0.05 -12.98
C PRO A 60 9.40 0.08 -14.43
N LEU A 61 8.71 -0.56 -15.39
CA LEU A 61 9.01 -0.40 -16.82
C LEU A 61 8.72 1.02 -17.31
N TYR A 62 7.59 1.60 -16.91
CA TYR A 62 7.22 2.97 -17.24
C TYR A 62 8.22 3.98 -16.66
N GLY A 63 8.58 3.81 -15.39
CA GLY A 63 9.46 4.72 -14.65
C GLY A 63 10.96 4.42 -14.75
N GLN A 64 11.35 3.40 -15.52
CA GLN A 64 12.74 3.00 -15.75
C GLN A 64 13.54 2.72 -14.47
N PHE A 65 12.95 1.99 -13.52
CA PHE A 65 13.59 1.64 -12.26
C PHE A 65 13.50 0.14 -11.97
N PRO A 66 14.45 -0.47 -11.25
CA PRO A 66 14.45 -1.90 -10.95
C PRO A 66 13.33 -2.29 -9.97
N VAL A 67 12.88 -3.53 -10.06
CA VAL A 67 11.90 -4.11 -9.13
C VAL A 67 12.31 -5.51 -8.70
N THR A 68 12.27 -5.74 -7.39
CA THR A 68 12.37 -7.08 -6.79
C THR A 68 10.98 -7.66 -6.61
N LEU A 69 10.75 -8.85 -7.15
CA LEU A 69 9.47 -9.56 -7.01
C LEU A 69 9.60 -10.68 -5.99
N MET A 70 8.63 -10.76 -5.07
CA MET A 70 8.52 -11.84 -4.08
C MET A 70 7.21 -12.61 -4.27
N SER A 71 7.21 -13.90 -3.93
CA SER A 71 5.98 -14.69 -3.93
C SER A 71 5.03 -14.24 -2.80
N PRO A 72 3.73 -14.02 -3.07
CA PRO A 72 2.75 -13.71 -2.02
C PRO A 72 2.70 -14.79 -0.93
N ILE A 73 2.89 -16.06 -1.33
CA ILE A 73 2.93 -17.20 -0.42
C ILE A 73 4.10 -17.08 0.56
N SER A 74 5.24 -16.58 0.09
CA SER A 74 6.42 -16.37 0.94
C SER A 74 6.16 -15.33 2.03
N LEU A 75 5.41 -14.26 1.72
CA LEU A 75 4.99 -13.29 2.73
C LEU A 75 4.05 -13.94 3.74
N VAL A 76 3.01 -14.65 3.30
CA VAL A 76 2.03 -15.23 4.23
C VAL A 76 2.68 -16.25 5.17
N GLN A 77 3.60 -17.08 4.65
CA GLN A 77 4.31 -18.08 5.46
C GLN A 77 5.34 -17.47 6.41
N LYS A 78 6.08 -16.45 5.95
CA LYS A 78 7.15 -15.79 6.72
C LYS A 78 7.08 -14.28 6.50
N PRO A 79 6.17 -13.58 7.20
CA PRO A 79 5.84 -12.18 6.94
C PRO A 79 7.04 -11.25 6.99
N PHE A 80 7.94 -11.52 7.94
CA PHE A 80 9.12 -10.70 8.17
C PHE A 80 10.08 -10.65 6.97
N ARG A 81 10.04 -11.64 6.06
CA ARG A 81 10.82 -11.63 4.81
C ARG A 81 10.56 -10.41 3.95
N TRP A 82 9.37 -9.84 4.06
CA TRP A 82 9.06 -8.60 3.37
C TRP A 82 9.98 -7.46 3.83
N LEU A 83 10.13 -7.27 5.14
CA LEU A 83 10.97 -6.21 5.70
C LEU A 83 12.45 -6.50 5.52
N GLU A 84 12.86 -7.77 5.64
CA GLU A 84 14.23 -8.22 5.32
C GLU A 84 14.59 -7.86 3.87
N ALA A 85 13.69 -8.12 2.93
CA ALA A 85 13.93 -7.80 1.53
C ALA A 85 13.88 -6.29 1.26
N VAL A 86 13.01 -5.51 1.94
CA VAL A 86 13.07 -4.04 1.86
C VAL A 86 14.44 -3.53 2.32
N SER A 87 14.96 -4.07 3.42
CA SER A 87 16.26 -3.70 3.98
C SER A 87 17.43 -4.12 3.08
N GLU A 88 17.42 -5.37 2.59
CA GLU A 88 18.49 -5.96 1.78
C GLU A 88 18.60 -5.28 0.41
N TYR A 89 17.47 -5.13 -0.30
CA TYR A 89 17.42 -4.53 -1.63
C TYR A 89 17.32 -3.00 -1.58
N ARG A 90 17.33 -2.41 -0.38
CA ARG A 90 17.18 -0.96 -0.16
C ARG A 90 16.00 -0.39 -0.92
N ALA A 91 14.86 -1.11 -0.87
CA ALA A 91 13.66 -0.74 -1.59
C ALA A 91 13.19 0.66 -1.16
N THR A 92 12.79 1.47 -2.13
CA THR A 92 12.24 2.81 -1.89
C THR A 92 10.73 2.83 -1.98
N THR A 93 10.13 1.92 -2.74
CA THR A 93 8.69 1.82 -2.93
C THR A 93 8.24 0.36 -2.76
N SER A 94 7.31 0.15 -1.84
CA SER A 94 6.77 -1.16 -1.49
C SER A 94 5.50 -0.98 -0.66
N GLY A 95 4.63 -1.97 -0.63
CA GLY A 95 3.38 -1.86 0.10
C GLY A 95 2.42 -3.01 -0.18
N GLY A 96 1.20 -2.85 0.29
CA GLY A 96 0.13 -3.81 0.08
C GLY A 96 -1.09 -3.50 0.95
N PRO A 97 -2.01 -4.45 1.09
CA PRO A 97 -3.15 -4.28 1.97
C PRO A 97 -2.77 -4.07 3.44
N ASN A 98 -3.63 -3.39 4.19
CA ASN A 98 -3.40 -3.03 5.58
C ASN A 98 -3.06 -4.26 6.46
N PHE A 99 -3.65 -5.43 6.19
CA PHE A 99 -3.38 -6.68 6.91
C PHE A 99 -1.90 -7.09 6.86
N ALA A 100 -1.18 -6.77 5.78
CA ALA A 100 0.23 -7.17 5.65
C ALA A 100 1.11 -6.46 6.68
N TYR A 101 0.82 -5.18 6.95
CA TYR A 101 1.45 -4.40 8.02
C TYR A 101 1.14 -4.99 9.39
N ASP A 102 -0.12 -5.37 9.64
CA ASP A 102 -0.51 -6.06 10.88
C ASP A 102 0.23 -7.39 11.07
N LEU A 103 0.37 -8.16 9.99
CA LEU A 103 0.98 -9.47 10.01
C LEU A 103 2.46 -9.40 10.38
N VAL A 104 3.22 -8.44 9.83
CA VAL A 104 4.63 -8.25 10.21
C VAL A 104 4.78 -7.74 11.63
N CYS A 105 3.90 -6.84 12.11
CA CYS A 105 3.90 -6.40 13.51
C CYS A 105 3.76 -7.58 14.49
N ARG A 106 2.91 -8.56 14.19
CA ARG A 106 2.70 -9.75 15.03
C ARG A 106 3.90 -10.69 15.11
N THR A 107 4.85 -10.58 14.17
CA THR A 107 6.00 -11.48 14.08
C THR A 107 7.33 -10.80 14.43
N ALA A 108 7.28 -9.53 14.84
CA ALA A 108 8.45 -8.77 15.25
C ALA A 108 9.01 -9.30 16.59
N THR A 109 10.32 -9.47 16.65
CA THR A 109 11.07 -9.80 17.86
C THR A 109 12.30 -8.91 17.93
N PRO A 110 12.87 -8.64 19.12
CA PRO A 110 14.05 -7.79 19.25
C PRO A 110 15.21 -8.18 18.32
N GLU A 111 15.51 -9.49 18.22
CA GLU A 111 16.62 -10.03 17.43
C GLU A 111 16.44 -9.80 15.92
N LYS A 112 15.18 -9.70 15.48
CA LYS A 112 14.84 -9.40 14.09
C LYS A 112 14.95 -7.91 13.80
N LEU A 113 14.53 -7.06 14.75
CA LEU A 113 14.58 -5.61 14.61
C LEU A 113 16.03 -5.10 14.53
N GLU A 114 16.95 -5.70 15.29
CA GLU A 114 18.38 -5.35 15.29
C GLU A 114 19.07 -5.48 13.92
N LYS A 115 18.51 -6.28 13.01
CA LYS A 115 19.09 -6.56 11.69
C LYS A 115 18.44 -5.77 10.56
N LEU A 116 17.42 -4.97 10.86
CA LEU A 116 16.65 -4.22 9.86
C LEU A 116 17.13 -2.78 9.74
N ASP A 117 17.26 -2.33 8.49
CA ASP A 117 17.38 -0.93 8.11
C ASP A 117 16.32 -0.60 7.06
N LEU A 118 15.29 0.12 7.49
CA LEU A 118 14.15 0.56 6.67
C LEU A 118 14.27 2.04 6.24
N SER A 119 15.44 2.66 6.43
CA SER A 119 15.64 4.09 6.13
C SER A 119 15.53 4.46 4.65
N SER A 120 15.64 3.47 3.75
CA SER A 120 15.44 3.66 2.31
C SER A 120 13.96 3.73 1.90
N TRP A 121 13.06 3.23 2.75
CA TRP A 121 11.67 3.06 2.39
C TRP A 121 10.94 4.41 2.40
N ASP A 122 10.72 4.94 1.20
CA ASP A 122 10.20 6.28 0.97
C ASP A 122 8.68 6.29 0.70
N VAL A 123 8.17 5.22 0.08
CA VAL A 123 6.75 5.04 -0.20
C VAL A 123 6.29 3.66 0.29
N ALA A 124 5.64 3.65 1.45
CA ALA A 124 5.00 2.50 2.09
C ALA A 124 3.49 2.55 1.82
N PHE A 125 3.06 2.11 0.64
CA PHE A 125 1.66 2.26 0.24
C PHE A 125 0.73 1.27 0.96
N SER A 126 -0.47 1.72 1.31
CA SER A 126 -1.52 0.90 1.93
C SER A 126 -2.85 1.14 1.24
N GLY A 127 -3.48 0.07 0.72
CA GLY A 127 -4.69 0.17 -0.10
C GLY A 127 -5.37 -1.19 -0.34
N ALA A 128 -6.29 -1.26 -1.30
CA ALA A 128 -7.13 -2.44 -1.61
C ALA A 128 -8.09 -2.93 -0.51
N GLU A 129 -7.99 -2.40 0.70
CA GLU A 129 -8.93 -2.61 1.80
C GLU A 129 -8.98 -1.36 2.70
N PRO A 130 -9.91 -1.27 3.67
CA PRO A 130 -9.93 -0.17 4.62
C PRO A 130 -8.59 -0.02 5.36
N VAL A 131 -7.98 1.17 5.24
CA VAL A 131 -6.70 1.49 5.89
C VAL A 131 -6.95 1.88 7.35
N ARG A 132 -6.43 1.11 8.31
CA ARG A 132 -6.64 1.32 9.75
C ARG A 132 -5.48 2.07 10.36
N TRP A 133 -5.77 3.19 11.03
CA TRP A 133 -4.73 4.03 11.62
C TRP A 133 -3.96 3.30 12.72
N ASP A 134 -4.62 2.50 13.55
CA ASP A 134 -3.95 1.75 14.63
C ASP A 134 -2.91 0.78 14.10
N THR A 135 -3.17 0.15 12.93
CA THR A 135 -2.19 -0.69 12.24
C THR A 135 -0.94 0.11 11.85
N LEU A 136 -1.13 1.24 11.17
CA LEU A 136 -0.02 2.09 10.71
C LEU A 136 0.76 2.68 11.88
N LYS A 137 0.05 3.16 12.92
CA LYS A 137 0.64 3.70 14.15
C LYS A 137 1.50 2.66 14.85
N ARG A 138 0.96 1.47 15.09
CA ARG A 138 1.71 0.37 15.72
C ARG A 138 2.94 -0.04 14.88
N PHE A 139 2.79 -0.10 13.56
CA PHE A 139 3.91 -0.40 12.67
C PHE A 139 5.02 0.66 12.82
N ALA A 140 4.67 1.94 12.77
CA ALA A 140 5.64 3.02 12.96
C ALA A 140 6.34 2.97 14.33
N GLU A 141 5.62 2.63 15.39
CA GLU A 141 6.19 2.50 16.74
C GLU A 141 7.19 1.33 16.83
N ILE A 142 6.84 0.17 16.25
CA ILE A 142 7.69 -1.04 16.28
C ILE A 142 8.94 -0.86 15.40
N PHE A 143 8.78 -0.31 14.20
CA PHE A 143 9.82 -0.28 13.18
C PHE A 143 10.54 1.07 13.06
N GLY A 144 10.10 2.09 13.79
CA GLY A 144 10.77 3.40 13.89
C GLY A 144 12.24 3.29 14.29
N PRO A 145 12.62 2.49 15.31
CA PRO A 145 14.02 2.25 15.66
C PRO A 145 14.85 1.62 14.52
N CYS A 146 14.22 0.92 13.58
CA CYS A 146 14.88 0.36 12.39
C CYS A 146 15.01 1.39 11.25
N GLY A 147 14.73 2.68 11.49
CA GLY A 147 14.85 3.75 10.50
C GLY A 147 13.59 3.99 9.66
N PHE A 148 12.48 3.28 9.92
CA PHE A 148 11.21 3.56 9.25
C PHE A 148 10.67 4.94 9.64
N LYS A 149 10.21 5.70 8.66
CA LYS A 149 9.66 7.06 8.85
C LYS A 149 8.14 7.02 8.69
N PRO A 150 7.33 7.50 9.65
CA PRO A 150 5.87 7.56 9.51
C PRO A 150 5.39 8.31 8.26
N GLN A 151 6.19 9.27 7.77
CA GLN A 151 5.95 10.04 6.56
C GLN A 151 6.07 9.22 5.27
N ALA A 152 6.64 8.01 5.35
CA ALA A 152 6.71 7.08 4.21
C ALA A 152 5.35 6.43 3.94
N PHE A 153 4.44 6.39 4.93
CA PHE A 153 3.11 5.81 4.70
C PHE A 153 2.36 6.55 3.61
N TYR A 154 1.82 5.78 2.68
CA TYR A 154 1.06 6.30 1.56
C TYR A 154 -0.29 5.57 1.45
N PRO A 155 -1.29 5.94 2.27
CA PRO A 155 -2.65 5.44 2.09
C PRO A 155 -3.17 5.83 0.71
N CYS A 156 -3.69 4.86 -0.02
CA CYS A 156 -4.18 5.04 -1.38
C CYS A 156 -5.45 4.21 -1.65
N TYR A 157 -6.25 4.71 -2.58
CA TYR A 157 -7.48 4.08 -3.03
C TYR A 157 -7.44 3.89 -4.55
N GLY A 158 -8.02 2.78 -4.98
CA GLY A 158 -7.98 2.34 -6.36
C GLY A 158 -8.92 1.18 -6.62
N MET A 159 -9.20 0.94 -7.90
CA MET A 159 -9.97 -0.20 -8.39
C MET A 159 -9.63 -0.52 -9.85
N ALA A 160 -9.77 -1.78 -10.23
CA ALA A 160 -9.48 -2.26 -11.58
C ALA A 160 -10.26 -1.51 -12.67
N GLU A 161 -11.51 -1.11 -12.41
CA GLU A 161 -12.36 -0.35 -13.33
C GLU A 161 -11.75 1.01 -13.71
N THR A 162 -10.83 1.52 -12.89
CA THR A 162 -10.07 2.75 -13.13
C THR A 162 -8.61 2.46 -13.47
N THR A 163 -8.32 1.25 -13.97
CA THR A 163 -6.97 0.68 -14.16
C THR A 163 -6.32 0.28 -12.86
N LEU A 164 -6.08 1.24 -11.95
CA LEU A 164 -5.63 0.96 -10.59
C LEU A 164 -5.84 2.17 -9.69
N PHE A 165 -5.00 3.22 -9.80
CA PHE A 165 -4.91 4.29 -8.80
C PHE A 165 -5.94 5.40 -9.07
N ILE A 166 -6.67 5.81 -8.03
CA ILE A 166 -7.64 6.93 -8.09
C ILE A 166 -7.15 8.10 -7.24
N SER A 167 -6.80 7.83 -5.99
CA SER A 167 -6.44 8.88 -5.02
C SER A 167 -5.43 8.37 -4.00
N GLY A 168 -4.59 9.27 -3.52
CA GLY A 168 -3.63 9.02 -2.45
C GLY A 168 -3.24 10.33 -1.79
N GLY A 169 -2.52 10.23 -0.67
CA GLY A 169 -2.05 11.41 0.06
C GLY A 169 -0.92 12.17 -0.65
N HIS A 170 -0.40 13.18 0.04
CA HIS A 170 0.80 13.88 -0.36
C HIS A 170 2.06 13.18 0.17
N LYS A 171 2.99 12.87 -0.73
CA LYS A 171 4.29 12.28 -0.37
C LYS A 171 4.99 13.14 0.69
N HIS A 172 5.61 12.50 1.67
CA HIS A 172 6.33 13.09 2.81
C HIS A 172 5.48 13.83 3.85
N LEU A 173 4.15 13.88 3.70
CA LEU A 173 3.27 14.29 4.79
C LEU A 173 2.82 13.06 5.57
N THR A 174 2.81 13.15 6.89
CA THR A 174 2.18 12.13 7.72
C THR A 174 0.70 12.03 7.35
N PRO A 175 0.14 10.80 7.21
CA PRO A 175 -1.27 10.63 6.88
C PRO A 175 -2.21 11.44 7.78
N LYS A 176 -3.17 12.14 7.17
CA LYS A 176 -4.18 12.87 7.91
C LYS A 176 -5.28 11.92 8.36
N VAL A 177 -5.51 11.86 9.65
CA VAL A 177 -6.55 11.02 10.27
C VAL A 177 -7.79 11.85 10.54
N ILE A 178 -8.95 11.34 10.14
CA ILE A 178 -10.25 11.85 10.58
C ILE A 178 -11.05 10.71 11.22
N TRP A 179 -11.70 11.03 12.34
CA TRP A 179 -12.63 10.16 13.03
C TRP A 179 -14.04 10.48 12.54
N VAL A 180 -14.78 9.46 12.11
CA VAL A 180 -16.12 9.63 11.56
C VAL A 180 -17.14 8.76 12.29
N ASP A 181 -18.43 8.99 12.11
CA ASP A 181 -19.45 8.07 12.61
C ASP A 181 -19.63 6.90 11.62
N PRO A 182 -19.50 5.63 12.05
CA PRO A 182 -19.62 4.49 11.15
C PRO A 182 -21.04 4.30 10.60
N VAL A 183 -22.08 4.55 11.40
CA VAL A 183 -23.48 4.43 10.98
C VAL A 183 -23.83 5.53 9.97
N ALA A 184 -23.35 6.75 10.20
CA ALA A 184 -23.52 7.83 9.23
C ALA A 184 -22.77 7.53 7.92
N LEU A 185 -21.58 6.94 8.01
CA LEU A 185 -20.77 6.60 6.83
C LEU A 185 -21.45 5.54 5.95
N GLU A 186 -22.08 4.53 6.55
CA GLU A 186 -22.91 3.53 5.83
C GLU A 186 -24.09 4.19 5.09
N GLN A 187 -24.57 5.33 5.60
CA GLN A 187 -25.63 6.14 4.99
C GLN A 187 -25.10 7.21 4.03
N ASN A 188 -23.83 7.12 3.60
CA ASN A 188 -23.15 8.08 2.72
C ASN A 188 -22.99 9.49 3.33
N GLN A 189 -22.94 9.60 4.66
CA GLN A 189 -22.75 10.86 5.36
C GLN A 189 -21.39 10.89 6.07
N VAL A 190 -20.65 11.98 5.92
CA VAL A 190 -19.37 12.19 6.62
C VAL A 190 -19.61 13.06 7.85
N MET A 191 -19.90 12.40 8.97
CA MET A 191 -20.06 13.06 10.27
C MET A 191 -18.78 12.88 11.09
N LYS A 192 -18.10 13.96 11.45
CA LYS A 192 -16.88 13.92 12.26
C LYS A 192 -17.22 13.58 13.71
N LYS A 193 -16.35 12.82 14.37
CA LYS A 193 -16.38 12.53 15.81
C LYS A 193 -15.04 12.87 16.45
N GLU A 194 -15.01 12.97 17.78
CA GLU A 194 -13.77 13.10 18.52
C GLU A 194 -13.08 11.73 18.71
N PRO A 195 -11.75 11.69 18.89
CA PRO A 195 -11.03 10.45 19.18
C PRO A 195 -11.60 9.78 20.45
N GLY A 196 -12.08 8.54 20.33
CA GLY A 196 -12.64 7.76 21.45
C GLY A 196 -14.17 7.68 21.51
N GLU A 197 -14.90 8.42 20.66
CA GLU A 197 -16.38 8.36 20.57
C GLU A 197 -16.90 7.44 19.44
N ALA A 198 -15.99 6.88 18.64
CA ALA A 198 -16.28 5.92 17.58
C ALA A 198 -15.39 4.69 17.77
N GLU A 199 -16.00 3.51 17.94
CA GLU A 199 -15.25 2.26 18.17
C GLU A 199 -14.39 1.83 16.96
N GLU A 200 -14.70 2.26 15.72
CA GLU A 200 -14.03 1.71 14.52
C GLU A 200 -13.77 2.67 13.35
N ALA A 201 -14.01 3.96 13.48
CA ALA A 201 -14.01 4.84 12.31
C ALA A 201 -12.66 5.55 12.07
N VAL A 202 -11.79 4.90 11.30
CA VAL A 202 -10.63 5.56 10.72
C VAL A 202 -10.77 5.61 9.21
N ARG A 203 -10.80 6.82 8.66
CA ARG A 203 -10.40 7.04 7.26
C ARG A 203 -9.13 7.88 7.26
N ALA A 204 -8.03 7.30 6.79
CA ALA A 204 -6.90 8.09 6.34
C ALA A 204 -7.37 8.87 5.11
N SER A 205 -7.58 10.17 5.25
CA SER A 205 -7.96 11.03 4.12
C SER A 205 -6.71 11.43 3.33
N SER A 206 -6.83 11.38 2.01
CA SER A 206 -5.89 11.95 1.03
C SER A 206 -5.72 13.45 1.18
#